data_AF-A0A937S0A3-F1
#
_entry.id   AF-A0A937S0A3-F1
#
_cell.length_a   1.000
_cell.length_b   1.000
_cell.length_c   1.000
_cell.angle_alpha   90.00
_cell.angle_beta   90.00
_cell.angle_gamma   90.00
#
_symmetry.space_group_name_H-M   'P 1'
#
loop_
_entity.id
_entity.type
_entity.pdbx_description
1 polymer ?
#
loop_
_entity_poly.entity_id
_entity_poly.type
_entity_poly.pdbx_seq_one_letter_code
_entity_poly.pdbx_strand_id
1 'polypeptide(L)' 'MPLERRLSRDMFAPGELVELRQPCFTMGRFFEPGKYLVGELPDTAFEMGLVDKLPPVRGNSAEVQDTPEADQ' A
#
# COMPACT_ATOMS: atom_id res chain seq x y z
N MET A 1 13.69 21.58 -0.11
CA MET A 1 12.84 20.81 0.82
C MET A 1 12.26 19.66 0.00
N PRO A 2 12.55 18.39 0.33
CA PRO A 2 12.09 17.28 -0.49
C PRO A 2 10.56 17.21 -0.40
N LEU A 3 9.89 17.11 -1.54
CA LEU A 3 8.48 16.73 -1.57
C LEU A 3 8.40 15.31 -1.03
N GLU A 4 8.12 15.16 0.25
CA GLU A 4 7.69 13.89 0.83
C GLU A 4 6.48 13.45 0.00
N ARG A 5 6.63 12.34 -0.73
CA ARG A 5 5.60 11.80 -1.61
C ARG A 5 4.44 11.35 -0.75
N ARG A 6 3.50 12.27 -0.47
CA ARG A 6 2.23 11.94 0.19
C ARG A 6 1.50 10.95 -0.71
N LEU A 7 1.41 9.71 -0.26
CA LEU A 7 0.65 8.68 -0.93
C LEU A 7 -0.79 8.83 -0.45
N SER A 8 -1.68 9.31 -1.31
CA SER A 8 -3.11 9.39 -0.99
C SER A 8 -3.69 7.99 -0.85
N ARG A 9 -4.59 7.77 0.12
CA ARG A 9 -5.30 6.49 0.29
C ARG A 9 -5.96 5.98 -0.99
N ASP A 10 -6.48 6.90 -1.81
CA ASP A 10 -7.14 6.61 -3.08
C ASP A 10 -6.24 5.89 -4.10
N MET A 11 -4.90 5.94 -3.91
CA MET A 11 -3.94 5.22 -4.74
C MET A 11 -3.85 3.72 -4.44
N PHE A 12 -4.54 3.24 -3.40
CA PHE A 12 -4.47 1.87 -2.93
C PHE A 12 -5.84 1.21 -2.94
N ALA A 13 -5.89 -0.08 -3.29
CA ALA A 13 -7.12 -0.84 -3.13
C ALA A 13 -7.43 -1.06 -1.64
N PRO A 14 -8.70 -1.14 -1.22
CA PRO A 14 -9.07 -1.32 0.19
C PRO A 14 -8.53 -2.62 0.81
N GLY A 15 -8.26 -3.64 -0.01
CA GLY A 15 -7.60 -4.90 0.40
C GLY A 15 -6.10 -4.94 0.10
N GLU A 16 -5.49 -3.82 -0.31
CA GLU A 16 -4.05 -3.75 -0.56
C GLU A 16 -3.29 -3.70 0.77
N LEU A 17 -2.12 -4.32 0.77
CA LEU A 17 -1.26 -4.43 1.94
C LEU A 17 -0.17 -3.36 1.84
N VAL A 18 -0.03 -2.56 2.89
CA VAL A 18 0.87 -1.42 2.94
C VAL A 18 1.75 -1.50 4.19
N GLU A 19 2.90 -0.81 4.15
CA GLU A 19 3.82 -0.77 5.29
C GLU A 19 3.73 0.58 5.98
N LEU A 20 3.30 0.59 7.24
CA LEU A 20 3.40 1.74 8.13
C LEU A 20 4.85 1.84 8.60
N ARG A 21 5.58 2.87 8.15
CA ARG A 21 7.02 3.08 8.43
C ARG A 21 7.24 3.77 9.78
N GLN A 22 6.25 4.52 10.24
CA GLN A 22 6.32 5.35 11.42
C GLN A 22 5.08 5.14 12.28
N PRO A 23 5.19 5.22 13.62
CA PRO A 23 4.05 5.05 14.49
C PRO A 23 2.97 6.08 14.17
N CYS A 24 1.73 5.63 14.01
CA CYS A 24 0.59 6.51 13.79
C CYS A 24 -0.24 6.58 15.07
N PHE A 25 -0.34 7.78 15.64
CA PHE A 25 -1.23 8.03 16.78
C PHE A 25 -2.47 8.76 16.29
N THR A 26 -3.62 8.16 16.57
CA THR A 26 -4.94 8.73 16.29
C THR A 26 -5.72 8.88 17.59
N MET A 27 -6.89 9.53 17.54
CA MET A 27 -7.76 9.82 18.68
C MET A 27 -8.24 8.53 19.39
N GLY A 28 -7.37 7.92 20.19
CA GLY A 28 -7.61 6.69 20.96
C GLY A 28 -6.99 5.41 20.40
N ARG A 29 -6.23 5.45 19.30
CA ARG A 29 -5.52 4.27 18.78
C ARG A 29 -4.09 4.59 18.40
N PHE A 30 -3.19 3.71 18.81
CA PHE A 30 -1.79 3.71 18.44
C PHE A 30 -1.53 2.55 17.48
N PHE A 31 -0.91 2.84 16.35
CA PHE A 31 -0.49 1.87 15.36
C PHE A 31 1.03 1.82 15.34
N GLU A 32 1.59 0.64 15.61
CA GLU A 32 3.02 0.40 15.54
C GLU A 32 3.49 0.29 14.09
N PRO A 33 4.75 0.63 13.78
CA PRO A 33 5.31 0.38 12.46
C PRO A 33 5.19 -1.11 12.07
N GLY A 34 4.67 -1.39 10.89
CA GLY A 34 4.36 -2.75 10.49
C GLY A 34 3.53 -2.82 9.21
N LYS A 35 3.05 -4.03 8.88
CA LYS A 35 2.23 -4.27 7.70
C LYS A 35 0.76 -4.26 8.07
N TYR A 36 -0.02 -3.50 7.33
CA TYR A 36 -1.46 -3.35 7.54
C TYR A 36 -2.20 -3.41 6.23
N LEU A 37 -3.47 -3.83 6.27
CA LEU A 37 -4.35 -3.57 5.15
C LEU A 37 -4.72 -2.09 5.11
N VAL A 38 -4.93 -1.56 3.91
CA VAL A 38 -5.36 -0.17 3.73
C VAL A 38 -6.66 0.13 4.47
N GLY A 39 -7.59 -0.83 4.53
CA GLY A 39 -8.82 -0.72 5.31
C GLY A 39 -8.64 -0.73 6.83
N GLU A 40 -7.48 -1.13 7.35
CA GLU A 40 -7.19 -1.16 8.79
C GLU A 40 -6.52 0.12 9.31
N LEU A 41 -5.88 0.88 8.42
CA LEU A 41 -5.25 2.15 8.76
C LEU A 41 -6.18 3.35 8.53
N PRO A 42 -6.10 4.38 9.38
CA PRO A 42 -6.84 5.62 9.20
C PRO A 42 -6.28 6.41 8.00
N ASP A 43 -7.14 7.18 7.33
CA ASP A 43 -6.75 8.09 6.23
C ASP A 43 -5.57 8.99 6.60
N THR A 44 -5.51 9.45 7.85
CA THR A 44 -4.46 10.31 8.37
C THR A 44 -3.06 9.68 8.24
N ALA A 45 -2.93 8.35 8.32
CA ALA A 45 -1.64 7.68 8.13
C ALA A 45 -1.11 7.86 6.69
N PHE A 46 -2.01 7.90 5.71
CA PHE A 46 -1.72 8.12 4.29
C PHE A 46 -1.46 9.60 4.00
N GLU A 47 -2.32 10.50 4.52
CA GLU A 47 -2.17 11.95 4.35
C GLU A 47 -0.86 12.48 4.93
N MET A 48 -0.43 11.92 6.06
CA MET A 48 0.85 12.23 6.70
C MET A 48 2.05 11.56 6.03
N GLY A 49 1.84 10.69 5.02
CA GLY A 49 2.92 9.98 4.33
C GLY A 49 3.67 8.97 5.21
N LEU A 50 3.04 8.46 6.27
CA LEU A 50 3.65 7.48 7.18
C LEU A 50 3.67 6.07 6.59
N VAL A 51 2.92 5.87 5.50
CA VAL A 51 2.70 4.60 4.84
C VAL A 51 3.51 4.53 3.55
N ASP A 52 4.14 3.40 3.30
CA ASP A 52 4.85 3.08 2.05
C ASP A 52 4.12 1.96 1.29
N LYS A 53 4.23 2.01 -0.04
CA LYS A 53 3.62 1.00 -0.91
C LYS A 53 4.53 -0.22 -0.96
N LEU A 54 4.04 -1.33 -0.42
CA LEU A 54 4.75 -2.59 -0.58
C LEU A 54 4.74 -3.01 -2.04
N PRO A 55 5.82 -3.62 -2.54
CA PRO A 55 5.80 -4.23 -3.86
C PRO A 55 4.64 -5.24 -3.91
N PRO A 56 3.87 -5.30 -5.01
CA PRO A 56 2.86 -6.33 -5.15
C PRO A 56 3.55 -7.67 -4.93
N VAL A 57 3.06 -8.44 -3.95
CA VAL A 57 3.66 -9.72 -3.58
C VAL A 57 3.54 -10.62 -4.80
N ARG A 58 4.60 -10.70 -5.62
CA ARG A 58 4.72 -11.66 -6.72
C ARG A 58 4.99 -13.03 -6.12
N GLY A 59 3.99 -13.58 -5.45
CA GLY A 59 4.03 -14.89 -4.82
C GLY A 59 2.96 -15.77 -5.43
N ASN A 60 3.34 -16.49 -6.50
CA ASN A 60 2.65 -17.68 -7.01
C ASN A 60 1.36 -17.49 -7.83
N SER A 61 1.47 -16.90 -9.02
CA SER A 61 0.68 -17.42 -10.14
C SER A 61 1.50 -18.54 -10.78
N ALA A 62 1.10 -19.77 -10.50
CA ALA A 62 1.36 -20.85 -11.43
C ALA A 62 0.91 -20.38 -12.83
N GLU A 63 1.81 -20.53 -13.79
CA GLU A 63 1.54 -20.84 -15.20
C GLU A 63 0.05 -20.82 -15.60
N VAL A 64 -0.43 -19.70 -16.15
CA VAL A 64 -1.56 -19.72 -17.07
C VAL A 64 -1.17 -18.85 -18.26
N GLN A 65 -0.99 -19.53 -19.38
CA GLN A 65 -0.73 -19.03 -20.72
C GLN A 65 -1.86 -18.08 -21.14
N ASP A 66 -1.51 -16.95 -21.75
CA ASP A 66 -2.20 -16.52 -22.96
C ASP A 66 -1.22 -15.72 -23.82
N THR A 67 -0.89 -16.30 -24.95
CA THR A 67 -0.21 -15.63 -26.05
C THR A 67 -1.32 -15.10 -26.94
N PRO A 68 -1.47 -13.78 -27.15
CA PRO A 68 -2.01 -13.31 -28.41
C PRO A 68 -0.81 -13.05 -29.31
N GLU A 69 -0.61 -14.00 -30.21
CA GLU A 69 -0.07 -13.78 -31.54
C GLU A 69 -0.57 -12.42 -32.08
N ALA A 70 0.36 -11.52 -32.37
CA ALA A 70 0.18 -10.34 -33.22
C ALA A 70 1.40 -10.36 -34.15
N ASP A 71 1.31 -11.08 -35.26
CA ASP A 71 0.79 -10.63 -36.55
C ASP A 71 1.83 -9.82 -37.34
N GLN A 72 2.26 -10.47 -38.44
CA GLN A 72 3.04 -10.03 -39.61
C GLN A 72 4.56 -10.19 -39.61
#